data_AF-A0A428MM39-F1
#
_entry.id   AF-A0A428MM39-F1
#
_cell.length_a   1.000
_cell.length_b   1.000
_cell.length_c   1.000
_cell.angle_alpha   90.00
_cell.angle_beta   90.00
_cell.angle_gamma   90.00
#
_symmetry.space_group_name_H-M   'P 1'
#
loop_
_entity.id
_entity.type
_entity.pdbx_description
1 polymer ?
#
loop_
_entity_poly.entity_id
_entity_poly.type
_entity_poly.pdbx_seq_one_letter_code
_entity_poly.pdbx_strand_id
1 'polypeptide(L)'
;MTAEDLAKNIKVLIFDVDGVLTDGQIFVIPGPDGKGIESKGFAAHDGLGITLGRLGGLRIGIITKRNSQTVAIRARDLKLEFVYQGQAHKMNAIRDILAKTGYTIDQLAYVGDDIIDLPVMRQCGLSIATANARQQVKDAAHYITPNPGGQGAGRDAIDFILTAQGTLAQVIEQYLDEDNVAAETADVGVGNM
;
A
#
# COMPACT_ATOMS: atom_id res chain seq x y z
N MET A 1 -19.44 10.58 9.90
CA MET A 1 -19.16 10.29 8.48
C MET A 1 -18.92 8.80 8.39
N THR A 2 -19.43 8.12 7.37
CA THR A 2 -19.10 6.70 7.15
C THR A 2 -17.70 6.58 6.54
N ALA A 3 -17.15 5.36 6.49
CA ALA A 3 -15.86 5.14 5.83
C ALA A 3 -15.92 5.48 4.33
N GLU A 4 -17.05 5.25 3.67
CA GLU A 4 -17.30 5.61 2.27
C GLU A 4 -17.28 7.12 2.06
N ASP A 5 -17.85 7.90 2.99
CA ASP A 5 -17.79 9.37 2.91
C ASP A 5 -16.36 9.90 3.03
N LEU A 6 -15.54 9.29 3.88
CA LEU A 6 -14.13 9.64 4.02
C LEU A 6 -13.33 9.28 2.75
N ALA A 7 -13.60 8.10 2.18
CA ALA A 7 -12.91 7.58 1.00
C ALA A 7 -13.05 8.44 -0.27
N LYS A 8 -14.18 9.15 -0.43
CA LYS A 8 -14.45 10.03 -1.59
C LYS A 8 -13.38 11.09 -1.83
N ASN A 9 -12.72 11.57 -0.78
CA ASN A 9 -11.76 12.68 -0.86
C ASN A 9 -10.30 12.24 -0.89
N ILE A 10 -10.01 10.94 -0.83
CA ILE A 10 -8.65 10.41 -0.76
C ILE A 10 -7.89 10.63 -2.07
N LYS A 11 -6.68 11.18 -1.95
CA LYS A 11 -5.73 11.44 -3.05
C LYS A 11 -4.43 10.69 -2.89
N VAL A 12 -4.03 10.41 -1.65
CA VAL A 12 -2.81 9.69 -1.31
C VAL A 12 -3.16 8.43 -0.55
N LEU A 13 -2.62 7.29 -0.98
CA LEU A 13 -2.79 6.00 -0.29
C LEU A 13 -1.42 5.45 0.11
N ILE A 14 -1.22 5.26 1.40
CA ILE A 14 0.03 4.73 1.96
C ILE A 14 -0.23 3.41 2.64
N PHE A 15 0.61 2.42 2.35
CA PHE A 15 0.58 1.11 3.00
C PHE A 15 1.76 0.98 3.98
N ASP A 16 1.57 0.27 5.09
CA ASP A 16 2.67 -0.52 5.65
C ASP A 16 3.01 -1.68 4.71
N VAL A 17 4.12 -2.36 4.98
CA VAL A 17 4.58 -3.51 4.22
C VAL A 17 4.25 -4.80 4.95
N ASP A 18 4.88 -5.03 6.10
CA ASP A 18 4.81 -6.31 6.79
C ASP A 18 3.47 -6.46 7.50
N GLY A 19 2.68 -7.50 7.16
CA GLY A 19 1.33 -7.69 7.70
C GLY A 19 0.23 -6.93 6.94
N VAL A 20 0.62 -6.15 5.92
CA VAL A 20 -0.28 -5.42 5.03
C VAL A 20 -0.13 -5.86 3.58
N LEU A 21 0.98 -5.54 2.92
CA LEU A 21 1.28 -6.02 1.56
C LEU A 21 1.93 -7.42 1.57
N THR A 22 2.32 -7.89 2.76
CA THR A 22 2.80 -9.25 3.03
C THR A 22 1.97 -9.85 4.17
N ASP A 23 2.10 -11.16 4.38
CA ASP A 23 1.47 -11.88 5.49
C ASP A 23 2.15 -11.64 6.86
N GLY A 24 3.17 -10.77 6.90
CA GLY A 24 3.94 -10.44 8.09
C GLY A 24 5.10 -11.41 8.39
N GLN A 25 5.25 -12.48 7.61
CA GLN A 25 6.38 -13.39 7.78
C GLN A 25 7.67 -12.77 7.23
N ILE A 26 8.77 -13.05 7.93
CA ILE A 26 10.11 -12.65 7.52
C ILE A 26 10.94 -13.93 7.40
N PHE A 27 11.25 -14.31 6.17
CA PHE A 27 12.13 -15.44 5.91
C PHE A 27 13.57 -14.96 5.95
N VAL A 28 14.40 -15.56 6.81
CA VAL A 28 15.83 -15.27 6.89
C VAL A 28 16.60 -16.52 6.45
N ILE A 29 17.21 -16.45 5.28
CA ILE A 29 17.95 -17.54 4.66
C ILE A 29 19.44 -17.33 4.95
N PRO A 30 20.12 -18.24 5.68
CA PRO A 30 21.55 -18.11 5.94
C PRO A 30 22.37 -18.16 4.65
N GLY A 31 23.22 -17.16 4.43
CA GLY A 31 24.17 -17.12 3.33
C GLY A 31 25.49 -17.84 3.65
N PRO A 32 26.30 -18.18 2.63
CA PRO A 32 27.60 -18.83 2.82
C PRO A 32 28.61 -17.98 3.61
N ASP A 33 28.42 -16.66 3.65
CA ASP A 33 29.23 -15.69 4.39
C ASP A 33 28.73 -15.45 5.83
N GLY A 34 27.73 -16.21 6.27
CA GLY A 34 27.10 -16.06 7.59
C GLY A 34 26.12 -14.88 7.68
N LYS A 35 25.91 -14.12 6.60
CA LYS A 35 24.87 -13.07 6.55
C LYS A 35 23.56 -13.67 6.05
N GLY A 36 22.44 -13.28 6.68
CA GLY A 36 21.12 -13.71 6.25
C GLY A 36 20.59 -12.89 5.08
N ILE A 37 20.02 -13.54 4.08
CA ILE A 37 19.18 -12.92 3.05
C ILE A 37 17.74 -12.90 3.56
N GLU A 38 17.13 -11.72 3.59
CA GLU A 38 15.71 -11.56 3.91
C GLU A 38 14.85 -11.78 2.66
N SER A 39 13.75 -12.52 2.78
CA SER A 39 12.72 -12.65 1.75
C SER A 39 11.31 -12.45 2.33
N LYS A 40 10.40 -11.97 1.49
CA LYS A 40 8.99 -11.68 1.81
C LYS A 40 8.10 -12.09 0.64
N GLY A 41 6.90 -12.59 0.93
CA GLY A 41 5.87 -12.84 -0.07
C GLY A 41 4.97 -11.62 -0.26
N PHE A 42 4.71 -11.24 -1.51
CA PHE A 42 3.71 -10.22 -1.87
C PHE A 42 2.60 -10.82 -2.73
N ALA A 43 1.38 -10.32 -2.62
CA ALA A 43 0.26 -10.79 -3.43
C ALA A 43 0.25 -10.17 -4.84
N ALA A 44 -0.05 -10.99 -5.84
CA ALA A 44 -0.32 -10.52 -7.20
C ALA A 44 -1.60 -9.67 -7.27
N HIS A 45 -2.62 -10.03 -6.48
CA HIS A 45 -3.87 -9.26 -6.37
C HIS A 45 -3.61 -7.81 -5.92
N ASP A 46 -2.77 -7.62 -4.90
CA ASP A 46 -2.37 -6.29 -4.42
C ASP A 46 -1.58 -5.53 -5.50
N GLY A 47 -0.72 -6.24 -6.25
CA GLY A 47 0.02 -5.65 -7.36
C GLY A 47 -0.88 -5.07 -8.45
N LEU A 48 -1.87 -5.84 -8.91
CA LEU A 48 -2.88 -5.35 -9.85
C LEU A 48 -3.71 -4.21 -9.24
N GLY A 49 -4.11 -4.34 -7.97
CA GLY A 49 -4.81 -3.29 -7.24
C GLY A 49 -4.06 -1.97 -7.27
N ILE A 50 -2.75 -1.97 -6.99
CA ILE A 50 -1.91 -0.77 -7.02
C ILE A 50 -1.88 -0.14 -8.43
N THR A 51 -1.82 -0.94 -9.48
CA THR A 51 -1.95 -0.45 -10.86
C THR A 51 -3.30 0.22 -11.10
N LEU A 52 -4.41 -0.41 -10.69
CA LEU A 52 -5.75 0.18 -10.81
C LEU A 52 -5.86 1.48 -10.02
N GLY A 53 -5.37 1.51 -8.78
CA GLY A 53 -5.37 2.71 -7.94
C GLY A 53 -4.63 3.88 -8.60
N ARG A 54 -3.49 3.62 -9.24
CA ARG A 54 -2.73 4.64 -10.00
C ARG A 54 -3.48 5.11 -11.25
N LEU A 55 -4.10 4.21 -12.01
CA LEU A 55 -4.96 4.58 -13.14
C LEU A 55 -6.15 5.43 -12.68
N GLY A 56 -6.71 5.12 -11.51
CA GLY A 56 -7.73 5.91 -10.83
C GLY A 56 -7.25 7.23 -10.22
N GLY A 57 -5.97 7.60 -10.42
CA GLY A 57 -5.41 8.87 -10.00
C GLY A 57 -4.93 8.92 -8.54
N LEU A 58 -4.89 7.80 -7.82
CA LEU A 58 -4.29 7.75 -6.49
C LEU A 58 -2.77 7.83 -6.58
N ARG A 59 -2.17 8.64 -5.70
CA ARG A 59 -0.72 8.67 -5.49
C ARG A 59 -0.38 7.69 -4.38
N ILE A 60 0.30 6.60 -4.74
CA ILE A 60 0.46 5.43 -3.87
C ILE A 60 1.90 5.28 -3.40
N GLY A 61 2.07 4.85 -2.16
CA GLY A 61 3.37 4.38 -1.69
C GLY A 61 3.37 3.60 -0.40
N ILE A 62 4.56 3.41 0.17
CA ILE A 62 4.81 2.60 1.36
C ILE A 62 5.65 3.33 2.40
N ILE A 63 5.38 3.02 3.68
CA ILE A 63 6.22 3.40 4.81
C ILE A 63 6.46 2.16 5.68
N THR A 64 7.72 1.73 5.79
CA THR A 64 8.12 0.59 6.63
C THR A 64 9.26 0.94 7.57
N LYS A 65 9.28 0.28 8.73
CA LYS A 65 10.38 0.36 9.70
C LYS A 65 11.64 -0.35 9.23
N ARG A 66 11.50 -1.40 8.41
CA ARG A 66 12.65 -2.21 7.95
C ARG A 66 13.34 -1.54 6.77
N ASN A 67 14.62 -1.83 6.60
CA ASN A 67 15.34 -1.58 5.35
C ASN A 67 15.54 -2.92 4.66
N SER A 68 14.92 -3.10 3.50
CA SER A 68 14.83 -4.38 2.80
C SER A 68 14.96 -4.19 1.30
N GLN A 69 15.88 -4.93 0.68
CA GLN A 69 16.06 -4.89 -0.77
C GLN A 69 14.86 -5.48 -1.51
N THR A 70 14.22 -6.49 -0.92
CA THR A 70 12.98 -7.11 -1.43
C THR A 70 11.86 -6.07 -1.56
N VAL A 71 11.73 -5.18 -0.58
CA VAL A 71 10.76 -4.07 -0.60
C VAL A 71 11.13 -3.04 -1.66
N ALA A 72 12.42 -2.69 -1.79
CA ALA A 72 12.88 -1.73 -2.80
C ALA A 72 12.61 -2.20 -4.24
N ILE A 73 12.85 -3.48 -4.52
CA ILE A 73 12.56 -4.09 -5.83
C ILE A 73 11.06 -4.04 -6.08
N ARG A 74 10.24 -4.56 -5.16
CA ARG A 74 8.79 -4.62 -5.35
C ARG A 74 8.17 -3.23 -5.53
N ALA A 75 8.63 -2.23 -4.77
CA ALA A 75 8.15 -0.86 -4.90
C ALA A 75 8.47 -0.26 -6.28
N ARG A 76 9.62 -0.62 -6.88
CA ARG A 76 9.98 -0.23 -8.25
C ARG A 76 9.10 -0.90 -9.29
N ASP A 77 8.88 -2.21 -9.18
CA ASP A 77 8.04 -2.98 -10.10
C ASP A 77 6.61 -2.43 -10.15
N LEU A 78 6.10 -2.02 -8.99
CA LEU A 78 4.76 -1.43 -8.83
C LEU A 78 4.74 0.09 -9.12
N LYS A 79 5.91 0.69 -9.33
CA LYS A 79 6.15 2.12 -9.56
C LYS A 79 5.46 2.98 -8.52
N LEU A 80 5.70 2.64 -7.26
CA LEU A 80 5.23 3.44 -6.13
C LEU A 80 5.93 4.80 -6.14
N GLU A 81 5.15 5.85 -5.90
CA GLU A 81 5.65 7.22 -5.89
C GLU A 81 6.41 7.51 -4.58
N PHE A 82 5.90 6.98 -3.47
CA PHE A 82 6.45 7.22 -2.14
C PHE A 82 7.05 5.93 -1.58
N VAL A 83 8.35 5.95 -1.27
CA VAL A 83 9.05 4.79 -0.70
C VAL A 83 9.90 5.26 0.48
N TYR A 84 9.40 5.03 1.69
CA TYR A 84 10.13 5.36 2.92
C TYR A 84 10.43 4.10 3.72
N GLN A 85 11.71 3.72 3.74
CA GLN A 85 12.21 2.60 4.53
C GLN A 85 12.95 3.11 5.78
N GLY A 86 13.15 2.22 6.76
CA GLY A 86 13.86 2.58 7.99
C GLY A 86 13.10 3.54 8.91
N GLN A 87 11.79 3.71 8.73
CA GLN A 87 10.99 4.70 9.45
C GLN A 87 10.46 4.17 10.78
N ALA A 88 11.17 4.45 11.87
CA ALA A 88 10.67 4.17 13.22
C ALA A 88 9.50 5.09 13.62
N HIS A 89 9.47 6.31 13.09
CA HIS A 89 8.42 7.31 13.34
C HIS A 89 7.71 7.66 12.04
N LYS A 90 6.68 6.87 11.68
CA LYS A 90 6.00 6.95 10.37
C LYS A 90 5.40 8.33 10.06
N MET A 91 5.00 9.09 11.09
CA MET A 91 4.49 10.46 10.91
C MET A 91 5.51 11.43 10.26
N ASN A 92 6.81 11.18 10.38
CA ASN A 92 7.81 12.03 9.72
C ASN A 92 7.72 11.89 8.20
N ALA A 93 7.61 10.66 7.70
CA ALA A 93 7.41 10.38 6.29
C ALA A 93 6.06 10.94 5.78
N ILE A 94 5.00 10.85 6.58
CA ILE A 94 3.71 11.46 6.25
C ILE A 94 3.84 12.98 6.06
N ARG A 95 4.50 13.69 6.98
CA ARG A 95 4.69 15.15 6.83
C ARG A 95 5.46 15.51 5.56
N ASP A 96 6.49 14.74 5.20
CA ASP A 96 7.24 14.93 3.96
C ASP A 96 6.37 14.70 2.72
N ILE A 97 5.53 13.65 2.72
CA ILE A 97 4.56 13.40 1.65
C ILE A 97 3.57 14.56 1.51
N LEU A 98 2.98 15.04 2.61
CA LEU A 98 2.04 16.15 2.58
C LEU A 98 2.72 17.43 2.05
N ALA A 99 3.97 17.71 2.46
CA ALA A 99 4.74 18.84 1.96
C ALA A 99 5.03 18.75 0.45
N LYS A 100 5.40 17.56 -0.06
CA LYS A 100 5.69 17.33 -1.48
C LYS A 100 4.44 17.37 -2.37
N THR A 101 3.30 16.95 -1.83
CA THR A 101 2.06 16.82 -2.60
C THR A 101 1.15 18.03 -2.51
N GLY A 102 1.25 18.83 -1.44
CA GLY A 102 0.33 19.91 -1.12
C GLY A 102 -1.04 19.41 -0.62
N TYR A 103 -1.24 18.10 -0.49
CA TYR A 103 -2.47 17.54 0.07
C TYR A 103 -2.51 17.65 1.59
N THR A 104 -3.72 17.58 2.13
CA THR A 104 -3.96 17.58 3.58
C THR A 104 -4.00 16.16 4.13
N ILE A 105 -3.85 16.02 5.44
CA ILE A 105 -3.90 14.71 6.10
C ILE A 105 -5.27 14.03 5.97
N ASP A 106 -6.34 14.82 5.80
CA ASP A 106 -7.71 14.34 5.55
C ASP A 106 -7.88 13.74 4.14
N GLN A 107 -6.96 14.04 3.21
CA GLN A 107 -6.94 13.47 1.86
C GLN A 107 -5.99 12.27 1.75
N LEU A 108 -5.46 11.79 2.88
CA LEU A 108 -4.56 10.65 2.96
C LEU A 108 -5.27 9.45 3.59
N ALA A 109 -5.16 8.30 2.94
CA ALA A 109 -5.51 7.00 3.49
C ALA A 109 -4.25 6.26 3.93
N TYR A 110 -4.35 5.55 5.05
CA TYR A 110 -3.28 4.70 5.57
C TYR A 110 -3.78 3.30 5.88
N VAL A 111 -3.07 2.28 5.38
CA VAL A 111 -3.35 0.87 5.66
C VAL A 111 -2.27 0.30 6.57
N GLY A 112 -2.67 -0.19 7.75
CA GLY A 112 -1.76 -0.71 8.79
C GLY A 112 -2.27 -2.00 9.44
N ASP A 113 -1.41 -2.67 10.20
CA ASP A 113 -1.76 -3.91 10.90
C ASP A 113 -1.31 -3.97 12.37
N ASP A 114 -0.33 -3.16 12.78
CA ASP A 114 0.23 -3.19 14.14
C ASP A 114 0.38 -1.80 14.78
N ILE A 115 0.71 -1.76 16.07
CA ILE A 115 0.69 -0.55 16.90
C ILE A 115 1.59 0.59 16.39
N ILE A 116 2.58 0.27 15.55
CA ILE A 116 3.48 1.25 14.94
C ILE A 116 2.76 2.16 13.93
N ASP A 117 1.60 1.72 13.43
CA ASP A 117 0.77 2.44 12.47
C ASP A 117 -0.21 3.42 13.12
N LEU A 118 -0.57 3.17 14.39
CA LEU A 118 -1.52 3.97 15.14
C LEU A 118 -1.24 5.48 15.13
N PRO A 119 0.01 5.98 15.20
CA PRO A 119 0.27 7.40 15.10
C PRO A 119 -0.25 8.03 13.81
N VAL A 120 -0.18 7.30 12.68
CA VAL A 120 -0.70 7.76 11.39
C VAL A 120 -2.20 7.53 11.29
N MET A 121 -2.66 6.32 11.63
CA MET A 121 -4.07 5.93 11.52
C MET A 121 -5.01 6.80 12.37
N ARG A 122 -4.53 7.33 13.50
CA ARG A 122 -5.34 8.23 14.35
C ARG A 122 -5.47 9.66 13.79
N GLN A 123 -4.74 10.00 12.73
CA GLN A 123 -4.68 11.36 12.20
C GLN A 123 -5.09 11.45 10.73
N CYS A 124 -4.96 10.38 9.94
CA CYS A 124 -5.30 10.40 8.53
C CYS A 124 -6.82 10.44 8.29
N GLY A 125 -7.22 10.94 7.12
CA GLY A 125 -8.62 11.03 6.72
C GLY A 125 -9.31 9.67 6.61
N LEU A 126 -8.58 8.63 6.20
CA LEU A 126 -9.09 7.27 6.17
C LEU A 126 -8.05 6.28 6.71
N SER A 127 -8.31 5.73 7.90
CA SER A 127 -7.54 4.63 8.48
C SER A 127 -8.17 3.29 8.09
N ILE A 128 -7.34 2.39 7.59
CA ILE A 128 -7.74 1.05 7.16
C ILE A 128 -6.87 0.03 7.92
N ALA A 129 -7.51 -0.96 8.54
CA ALA A 129 -6.81 -2.09 9.13
C ALA A 129 -6.96 -3.33 8.25
N THR A 130 -5.93 -4.16 8.16
CA THR A 130 -6.05 -5.48 7.53
C THR A 130 -6.82 -6.47 8.41
N ALA A 131 -7.38 -7.53 7.83
CA ALA A 131 -8.12 -8.53 8.60
C ALA A 131 -7.28 -9.22 9.70
N ASN A 132 -5.96 -9.36 9.50
CA ASN A 132 -5.01 -9.92 10.47
C ASN A 132 -4.46 -8.88 11.47
N ALA A 133 -4.86 -7.61 11.36
CA ALA A 133 -4.38 -6.55 12.24
C ALA A 133 -4.67 -6.85 13.72
N ARG A 134 -3.82 -6.31 14.60
CA ARG A 134 -4.04 -6.35 16.05
C ARG A 134 -5.31 -5.60 16.43
N GLN A 135 -5.95 -6.01 17.53
CA GLN A 135 -7.24 -5.45 17.95
C GLN A 135 -7.16 -3.94 18.14
N GLN A 136 -6.08 -3.43 18.73
CA GLN A 136 -5.87 -2.00 18.95
C GLN A 136 -5.85 -1.18 17.64
N VAL A 137 -5.42 -1.81 16.54
CA VAL A 137 -5.36 -1.20 15.20
C VAL A 137 -6.74 -1.22 14.56
N LYS A 138 -7.45 -2.35 14.68
CA LYS A 138 -8.86 -2.46 14.25
C LYS A 138 -9.77 -1.47 14.95
N ASP A 139 -9.57 -1.28 16.26
CA ASP A 139 -10.35 -0.33 17.07
C ASP A 139 -10.14 1.13 16.64
N ALA A 140 -9.00 1.44 16.00
CA ALA A 140 -8.67 2.77 15.49
C ALA A 140 -8.98 2.94 13.98
N ALA A 141 -9.43 1.89 13.30
CA ALA A 141 -9.67 1.89 11.87
C ALA A 141 -11.10 2.34 11.53
N HIS A 142 -11.25 3.12 10.46
CA HIS A 142 -12.56 3.43 9.88
C HIS A 142 -13.09 2.26 9.04
N TYR A 143 -12.20 1.49 8.42
CA TYR A 143 -12.52 0.34 7.59
C TYR A 143 -11.58 -0.83 7.90
N ILE A 144 -12.10 -2.05 7.88
CA ILE A 144 -11.32 -3.28 8.04
C ILE A 144 -11.49 -4.10 6.77
N THR A 145 -10.39 -4.46 6.12
CA THR A 145 -10.43 -5.25 4.88
C THR A 145 -10.97 -6.66 5.16
N PRO A 146 -11.70 -7.27 4.22
CA PRO A 146 -12.16 -8.65 4.36
C PRO A 146 -11.00 -9.66 4.28
N ASN A 147 -9.96 -9.39 3.48
CA ASN A 147 -8.79 -10.25 3.38
C ASN A 147 -7.66 -9.82 4.32
N PRO A 148 -6.80 -10.76 4.77
CA PRO A 148 -5.60 -10.42 5.51
C PRO A 148 -4.49 -9.91 4.59
N GLY A 149 -3.48 -9.29 5.19
CA GLY A 149 -2.29 -8.80 4.51
C GLY A 149 -1.56 -9.90 3.75
N GLY A 150 -1.01 -9.54 2.59
CA GLY A 150 -0.38 -10.48 1.66
C GLY A 150 -1.36 -11.45 0.98
N GLN A 151 -2.68 -11.28 1.17
CA GLN A 151 -3.72 -12.11 0.56
C GLN A 151 -4.82 -11.27 -0.10
N GLY A 152 -4.52 -10.04 -0.53
CA GLY A 152 -5.47 -9.16 -1.21
C GLY A 152 -5.98 -7.98 -0.39
N ALA A 153 -5.53 -7.78 0.86
CA ALA A 153 -5.94 -6.64 1.66
C ALA A 153 -5.59 -5.29 1.02
N GLY A 154 -4.46 -5.21 0.32
CA GLY A 154 -4.08 -4.00 -0.42
C GLY A 154 -5.05 -3.73 -1.57
N ARG A 155 -5.46 -4.78 -2.28
CA ARG A 155 -6.51 -4.73 -3.30
C ARG A 155 -7.86 -4.30 -2.72
N ASP A 156 -8.27 -4.87 -1.60
CA ASP A 156 -9.54 -4.52 -0.93
C ASP A 156 -9.60 -3.02 -0.59
N ALA A 157 -8.51 -2.48 -0.03
CA ALA A 157 -8.43 -1.06 0.33
C ALA A 157 -8.57 -0.16 -0.91
N ILE A 158 -7.95 -0.53 -2.03
CA ILE A 158 -8.01 0.24 -3.28
C ILE A 158 -9.41 0.17 -3.89
N ASP A 159 -9.99 -1.02 -3.99
CA ASP A 159 -11.34 -1.20 -4.54
C ASP A 159 -12.36 -0.46 -3.69
N PHE A 160 -12.22 -0.46 -2.36
CA PHE A 160 -13.06 0.32 -1.47
C PHE A 160 -12.99 1.82 -1.78
N ILE A 161 -11.77 2.38 -1.91
CA ILE A 161 -11.57 3.80 -2.22
C ILE A 161 -12.13 4.16 -3.59
N LEU A 162 -11.78 3.40 -4.64
CA LEU A 162 -12.23 3.68 -6.00
C LEU A 162 -13.75 3.49 -6.16
N THR A 163 -14.35 2.54 -5.44
CA THR A 163 -15.81 2.36 -5.41
C THR A 163 -16.48 3.56 -4.77
N ALA A 164 -15.99 4.01 -3.61
CA ALA A 164 -16.53 5.19 -2.93
C ALA A 164 -16.39 6.47 -3.78
N GLN A 165 -15.34 6.56 -4.60
CA GLN A 165 -15.11 7.63 -5.56
C GLN A 165 -15.94 7.50 -6.85
N GLY A 166 -16.60 6.36 -7.08
CA GLY A 166 -17.38 6.08 -8.27
C GLY A 166 -16.54 5.83 -9.53
N THR A 167 -15.24 5.53 -9.38
CA THR A 167 -14.28 5.42 -10.50
C THR A 167 -13.87 3.99 -10.82
N LEU A 168 -14.12 3.01 -9.93
CA LEU A 168 -13.61 1.64 -10.07
C LEU A 168 -13.98 0.99 -11.42
N ALA A 169 -15.25 1.06 -11.83
CA ALA A 169 -15.69 0.45 -13.09
C ALA A 169 -14.96 1.05 -14.32
N GLN A 170 -14.86 2.38 -14.38
CA GLN A 170 -14.13 3.07 -15.45
C GLN A 170 -12.64 2.67 -15.46
N VAL A 171 -12.01 2.60 -14.29
CA VAL A 171 -10.59 2.22 -14.16
C VAL A 171 -10.36 0.78 -14.62
N ILE A 172 -11.30 -0.14 -14.35
CA ILE A 172 -11.23 -1.51 -14.85
C ILE A 172 -11.28 -1.53 -16.37
N GLU A 173 -12.23 -0.82 -16.99
CA GLU A 173 -12.30 -0.74 -18.46
C GLU A 173 -11.03 -0.13 -19.06
N GLN A 174 -10.49 0.93 -18.44
CA GLN A 174 -9.22 1.52 -18.88
C GLN A 174 -8.04 0.54 -18.77
N TYR A 175 -8.01 -0.33 -17.76
CA TYR A 175 -6.97 -1.35 -17.64
C TYR A 175 -7.13 -2.49 -18.66
N LEU A 176 -8.36 -2.80 -19.08
CA LEU A 176 -8.64 -3.84 -20.06
C LEU A 176 -8.41 -3.39 -21.51
N ASP A 177 -8.37 -2.08 -21.75
CA ASP A 177 -8.03 -1.51 -23.05
C ASP A 177 -6.62 -1.96 -23.50
N GLU A 178 -6.48 -2.42 -24.74
CA GLU A 178 -5.20 -2.91 -25.27
C GLU A 178 -4.14 -1.80 -25.36
N ASP A 179 -4.58 -0.55 -25.52
CA ASP A 179 -3.71 0.63 -25.62
C ASP A 179 -3.43 1.27 -24.24
N ASN A 180 -3.71 0.55 -23.14
CA ASN A 180 -3.54 1.13 -21.83
C ASN A 180 -2.06 1.38 -21.49
N VAL A 181 -1.80 2.58 -20.95
CA VAL A 181 -0.43 3.01 -20.55
C VAL A 181 0.19 2.17 -19.43
N ALA A 182 -0.59 1.34 -18.73
CA ALA A 182 -0.04 0.42 -17.75
C ALA A 182 0.60 -0.81 -18.41
N ALA A 183 0.06 -1.29 -19.54
CA ALA A 183 0.53 -2.44 -20.29
C ALA A 183 1.90 -2.20 -20.95
N GLU A 184 2.16 -0.99 -21.46
CA GLU A 184 3.45 -0.61 -22.05
C GLU A 184 4.63 -0.72 -21.08
N THR A 185 4.35 -0.87 -19.78
CA THR A 185 5.35 -0.68 -18.74
C THR A 185 5.42 -1.76 -17.67
N ALA A 186 4.78 -2.91 -17.93
CA ALA A 186 5.07 -4.13 -17.21
C ALA A 186 6.49 -4.58 -17.60
N ASP A 187 7.51 -4.02 -16.96
CA ASP A 187 8.85 -4.61 -16.95
C ASP A 187 8.77 -5.90 -16.13
N VAL A 188 8.20 -6.94 -16.74
CA VAL A 188 8.37 -8.33 -16.32
C VAL A 188 9.83 -8.66 -16.57
N GLY A 189 10.66 -8.19 -15.63
CA GLY A 189 12.10 -8.08 -15.70
C GLY A 189 12.69 -8.81 -16.89
N VAL A 190 13.05 -8.05 -17.92
CA VAL A 190 13.75 -8.60 -19.08
C VAL A 190 15.02 -9.23 -18.54
N GLY A 191 14.94 -10.53 -18.29
CA GLY A 191 16.09 -11.39 -18.12
C GLY A 191 16.81 -11.32 -19.45
N ASN A 192 17.76 -10.41 -19.58
CA ASN A 192 18.76 -10.47 -20.62
C ASN A 192 19.48 -11.82 -20.42
N MET A 193 19.07 -12.81 -21.22
CA MET A 193 19.95 -13.89 -21.68
C MET A 193 21.06 -13.29 -22.52
#